data_AF-A0A2S4V019-F1
#
_entry.id   AF-A0A2S4V019-F1
#
_cell.length_a   1.000
_cell.length_b   1.000
_cell.length_c   1.000
_cell.angle_alpha   90.00
_cell.angle_beta   90.00
_cell.angle_gamma   90.00
#
_symmetry.space_group_name_H-M   'P 1'
#
loop_
_entity.id
_entity.type
_entity.pdbx_description
1 polymer ?
#
loop_
_entity_poly.entity_id
_entity_poly.type
_entity_poly.pdbx_seq_one_letter_code
_entity_poly.pdbx_strand_id
1 'polypeptide(L)'
;MFEIASELIQQMRLTSGKPVDDYDINFFKNRLDICILPATDWIQSTIDRLKASDFDMVKYHWKLDIINMGSLLEDIIRNLDPSTAENRERPQKYVRDPVIQLAKLVIPIFKLSRIFFKKLSKRGLNNERLPVFTEMCSNQIECLVKCAAEVSDDLLQLTVHLDFANRDRGVVTSLEFIELATTLKARFESPLLL
;
A
#
# COMPACT_ATOMS: atom_id res chain seq x y z
N MET A 1 -21.35 18.14 10.60
CA MET A 1 -22.18 17.05 11.16
C MET A 1 -23.13 17.56 12.25
N PHE A 2 -22.64 18.25 13.29
CA PHE A 2 -23.49 18.83 14.35
C PHE A 2 -24.43 19.95 13.88
N GLU A 3 -23.98 20.82 12.98
CA GLU A 3 -24.81 21.90 12.40
C GLU A 3 -26.05 21.37 11.68
N ILE A 4 -25.88 20.37 10.82
CA ILE A 4 -26.98 19.77 10.04
C ILE A 4 -27.99 19.09 10.97
N ALA A 5 -27.53 18.40 12.02
CA ALA A 5 -28.40 17.78 13.01
C ALA A 5 -29.19 18.84 13.83
N SER A 6 -28.54 19.96 14.18
CA SER A 6 -29.17 21.08 14.88
C SER A 6 -30.21 21.80 14.02
N GLU A 7 -29.91 22.02 12.73
CA GLU A 7 -30.86 22.58 11.76
C GLU A 7 -32.09 21.68 11.58
N LEU A 8 -31.91 20.35 11.54
CA LEU A 8 -33.01 19.39 11.44
C LEU A 8 -33.91 19.39 12.67
N ILE A 9 -33.34 19.51 13.88
CA ILE A 9 -34.13 19.60 15.12
C ILE A 9 -34.94 20.92 15.16
N GLN A 10 -34.38 22.02 14.67
CA GLN A 10 -35.10 23.29 14.55
C GLN A 10 -36.21 23.23 13.50
N GLN A 11 -35.98 22.56 12.36
CA GLN A 11 -36.96 22.38 11.30
C GLN A 11 -38.12 21.47 11.71
N MET A 12 -37.89 20.49 12.59
CA MET A 12 -38.91 19.55 13.06
C MET A 12 -39.99 20.15 13.98
N ARG A 13 -39.91 21.45 14.36
CA ARG A 13 -40.88 22.20 15.20
C ARG A 13 -41.74 21.25 16.05
N LEU A 14 -41.13 20.60 17.04
CA LEU A 14 -41.76 19.64 17.94
C LEU A 14 -42.76 20.35 18.86
N THR A 15 -43.84 20.84 18.27
CA THR A 15 -45.06 21.31 18.90
C THR A 15 -46.15 20.28 18.57
N SER A 16 -46.92 19.91 19.59
CA SER A 16 -47.94 18.85 19.62
C SER A 16 -49.16 19.09 18.68
N GLY A 17 -48.93 19.36 17.41
CA GLY A 17 -49.95 19.53 16.36
C GLY A 17 -49.86 18.42 15.30
N LYS A 18 -51.02 18.03 14.75
CA LYS A 18 -51.25 16.91 13.82
C LYS A 18 -50.26 16.84 12.63
N PRO A 19 -49.99 15.63 12.07
CA PRO A 19 -48.87 15.43 11.16
C PRO A 19 -49.10 16.14 9.83
N VAL A 20 -48.06 16.86 9.39
CA VAL A 20 -47.96 17.50 8.08
C VAL A 20 -47.46 16.47 7.07
N ASP A 21 -48.15 16.45 5.93
CA ASP A 21 -47.90 15.80 4.63
C ASP A 21 -46.80 14.71 4.51
N ASP A 22 -47.18 13.58 3.93
CA ASP A 22 -46.33 12.39 3.64
C ASP A 22 -45.09 12.71 2.77
N TYR A 23 -45.13 13.85 2.06
CA TYR A 23 -44.03 14.34 1.23
C TYR A 23 -42.83 14.83 2.05
N ASP A 24 -43.05 15.41 3.24
CA ASP A 24 -41.98 15.88 4.12
C ASP A 24 -41.22 14.70 4.74
N ILE A 25 -41.95 13.66 5.18
CA ILE A 25 -41.36 12.49 5.85
C ILE A 25 -40.38 11.75 4.92
N ASN A 26 -40.72 11.59 3.65
CA ASN A 26 -39.84 10.93 2.68
C ASN A 26 -38.60 11.77 2.34
N PHE A 27 -38.72 13.09 2.26
CA PHE A 27 -37.57 13.99 2.05
C PHE A 27 -36.58 13.93 3.23
N PHE A 28 -37.09 13.97 4.46
CA PHE A 28 -36.26 13.87 5.66
C PHE A 28 -35.66 12.47 5.83
N LYS A 29 -36.41 11.39 5.55
CA LYS A 29 -35.87 10.02 5.54
C LYS A 29 -34.72 9.87 4.55
N ASN A 30 -34.88 10.37 3.32
CA ASN A 30 -33.84 10.26 2.29
C ASN A 30 -32.56 11.02 2.70
N ARG A 31 -32.71 12.22 3.28
CA ARG A 31 -31.55 12.99 3.81
C ARG A 31 -30.91 12.33 5.02
N LEU A 32 -31.71 11.71 5.88
CA LEU A 32 -31.24 10.97 7.03
C LEU A 32 -30.49 9.72 6.58
N ASP A 33 -31.00 8.98 5.60
CA ASP A 33 -30.33 7.82 4.98
C ASP A 33 -29.01 8.23 4.32
N ILE A 34 -28.97 9.36 3.61
CA ILE A 34 -27.75 9.91 2.99
C ILE A 34 -26.65 10.19 4.03
N CYS A 35 -27.00 10.52 5.28
CA CYS A 35 -26.02 10.83 6.33
C CYS A 35 -25.72 9.64 7.25
N ILE A 36 -26.75 8.88 7.63
CA ILE A 36 -26.68 7.77 8.57
C ILE A 36 -26.03 6.55 7.93
N LEU A 37 -26.37 6.19 6.68
CA LEU A 37 -25.78 5.00 6.05
C LEU A 37 -24.25 5.12 5.93
N PRO A 38 -23.69 6.24 5.41
CA PRO A 38 -22.24 6.42 5.43
C PRO A 38 -21.69 6.44 6.86
N ALA A 39 -22.25 7.22 7.79
CA ALA A 39 -21.72 7.28 9.15
C ALA A 39 -21.68 5.88 9.82
N THR A 40 -22.70 5.06 9.60
CA THR A 40 -22.80 3.70 10.14
C THR A 40 -21.77 2.77 9.48
N ASP A 41 -21.56 2.87 8.16
CA ASP A 41 -20.52 2.10 7.46
C ASP A 41 -19.11 2.45 7.93
N TRP A 42 -18.85 3.73 8.18
CA TRP A 42 -17.57 4.22 8.71
C TRP A 42 -17.35 3.75 10.16
N ILE A 43 -18.39 3.79 11.00
CA ILE A 43 -18.34 3.28 12.38
C ILE A 43 -18.12 1.76 12.37
N GLN A 44 -18.86 1.01 11.55
CA GLN A 44 -18.72 -0.44 11.45
C GLN A 44 -17.32 -0.81 10.95
N SER A 45 -16.80 -0.11 9.93
CA SER A 45 -15.42 -0.28 9.45
C SER A 45 -14.39 0.02 10.53
N THR A 46 -14.64 1.01 11.40
CA THR A 46 -13.75 1.35 12.52
C THR A 46 -13.79 0.27 13.60
N ILE A 47 -14.99 -0.22 13.95
CA ILE A 47 -15.17 -1.33 14.89
C ILE A 47 -14.48 -2.60 14.37
N ASP A 48 -14.63 -2.92 13.09
CA ASP A 48 -14.01 -4.09 12.49
C ASP A 48 -12.49 -3.96 12.46
N ARG A 49 -11.94 -2.75 12.27
CA ARG A 49 -10.51 -2.46 12.41
C ARG A 49 -10.00 -2.58 13.85
N LEU A 50 -10.78 -2.15 14.84
CA LEU A 50 -10.43 -2.29 16.26
C LEU A 50 -10.49 -3.76 16.74
N LYS A 51 -11.29 -4.60 16.07
CA LYS A 51 -11.36 -6.05 16.32
C LYS A 51 -10.30 -6.83 15.53
N ALA A 52 -9.73 -6.23 14.49
CA ALA A 52 -8.66 -6.83 13.72
C ALA A 52 -7.38 -6.87 14.58
N SER A 53 -6.53 -7.88 14.35
CA SER A 53 -5.23 -7.92 15.02
C SER A 53 -4.35 -6.74 14.57
N ASP A 54 -3.42 -6.30 15.41
CA ASP A 54 -2.41 -5.31 15.01
C ASP A 54 -1.68 -5.75 13.73
N PHE A 55 -1.53 -7.06 13.56
CA PHE A 55 -0.93 -7.65 12.37
C PHE A 55 -1.85 -7.64 11.13
N ASP A 56 -3.18 -7.62 11.29
CA ASP A 56 -4.09 -7.44 10.15
C ASP A 56 -4.03 -6.01 9.59
N MET A 57 -3.79 -5.01 10.44
CA MET A 57 -3.49 -3.65 10.02
C MET A 57 -2.17 -3.60 9.22
N VAL A 58 -1.12 -4.25 9.71
CA VAL A 58 0.17 -4.39 9.00
C VAL A 58 -0.02 -5.00 7.61
N LYS A 59 -0.77 -6.11 7.50
CA LYS A 59 -1.09 -6.74 6.20
C LYS A 59 -1.80 -5.81 5.24
N TYR A 60 -2.73 -5.01 5.75
CA TYR A 60 -3.49 -4.06 4.95
C TYR A 60 -2.56 -3.04 4.30
N HIS A 61 -1.62 -2.49 5.06
CA HIS A 61 -0.63 -1.54 4.55
C HIS A 61 0.29 -2.17 3.50
N TRP A 62 0.84 -3.35 3.77
CA TRP A 62 1.76 -4.03 2.84
C TRP A 62 1.13 -4.42 1.49
N LYS A 63 -0.21 -4.49 1.41
CA LYS A 63 -0.89 -4.98 0.20
C LYS A 63 -0.52 -4.17 -1.03
N LEU A 64 -0.48 -2.84 -0.92
CA LEU A 64 -0.13 -1.96 -2.04
C LEU A 64 1.34 -2.11 -2.42
N ASP A 65 2.22 -2.19 -1.42
CA ASP A 65 3.66 -2.34 -1.63
C ASP A 65 4.01 -3.66 -2.33
N ILE A 66 3.38 -4.78 -1.94
CA ILE A 66 3.55 -6.08 -2.57
C ILE A 66 3.09 -6.07 -4.04
N ILE A 67 2.02 -5.33 -4.35
CA ILE A 67 1.54 -5.14 -5.73
C ILE A 67 2.57 -4.31 -6.51
N ASN A 68 3.04 -3.21 -5.93
CA ASN A 68 4.01 -2.32 -6.55
C ASN A 68 5.33 -3.05 -6.88
N MET A 69 5.88 -3.83 -5.93
CA MET A 69 7.05 -4.69 -6.17
C MET A 69 6.83 -5.65 -7.34
N GLY A 70 5.61 -6.18 -7.50
CA GLY A 70 5.24 -7.01 -8.63
C GLY A 70 5.25 -6.26 -9.96
N SER A 71 4.63 -5.07 -9.99
CA SER A 71 4.60 -4.21 -11.18
C SER A 71 6.00 -3.81 -11.64
N LEU A 72 6.85 -3.37 -10.72
CA LEU A 72 8.23 -2.98 -11.02
C LEU A 72 9.03 -4.16 -11.60
N LEU A 73 8.85 -5.36 -11.04
CA LEU A 73 9.48 -6.58 -11.57
C LEU A 73 9.01 -6.89 -13.00
N GLU A 74 7.71 -6.76 -13.26
CA GLU A 74 7.15 -6.96 -14.60
C GLU A 74 7.70 -5.94 -15.61
N ASP A 75 7.88 -4.69 -15.19
CA ASP A 75 8.48 -3.65 -16.02
C ASP A 75 9.96 -3.95 -16.33
N ILE A 76 10.76 -4.40 -15.34
CA ILE A 76 12.15 -4.82 -15.57
C ILE A 76 12.20 -5.99 -16.57
N ILE A 77 11.36 -7.02 -16.40
CA ILE A 77 11.32 -8.18 -17.30
C ILE A 77 10.93 -7.75 -18.71
N ARG A 78 9.94 -6.85 -18.84
CA ARG A 78 9.51 -6.32 -20.13
C ARG A 78 10.60 -5.49 -20.80
N ASN A 79 11.37 -4.72 -20.04
CA ASN A 79 12.45 -3.90 -20.56
C ASN A 79 13.67 -4.74 -20.99
N LEU A 80 13.83 -5.94 -20.43
CA LEU A 80 14.84 -6.93 -20.84
C LEU A 80 14.45 -7.73 -22.08
N ASP A 81 13.16 -7.91 -22.35
CA ASP A 81 12.69 -8.74 -23.46
C ASP A 81 12.74 -7.97 -24.79
N PRO A 82 13.55 -8.40 -25.78
CA PRO A 82 13.62 -7.72 -27.08
C PRO A 82 12.35 -7.89 -27.92
N SER A 83 11.47 -8.84 -27.60
CA SER A 83 10.30 -9.19 -28.40
C SER A 83 9.01 -8.45 -28.03
N THR A 84 8.95 -7.79 -26.86
CA THR A 84 7.77 -7.03 -26.48
C THR A 84 7.76 -5.67 -27.19
N ALA A 85 6.78 -5.47 -28.07
CA ALA A 85 6.65 -4.33 -28.97
C ALA A 85 6.76 -2.96 -28.24
N GLU A 86 7.37 -1.98 -28.91
CA GLU A 86 7.51 -0.60 -28.43
C GLU A 86 6.13 0.09 -28.33
N ASN A 87 5.48 -0.05 -27.18
CA ASN A 87 4.43 0.89 -26.81
C ASN A 87 5.09 2.23 -26.48
N ARG A 88 4.78 3.26 -27.29
CA ARG A 88 5.37 4.61 -27.26
C ARG A 88 5.21 5.37 -25.93
N GLU A 89 4.49 4.82 -24.96
CA GLU A 89 4.13 5.46 -23.70
C GLU A 89 4.99 5.02 -22.49
N ARG A 90 5.98 4.11 -22.65
CA ARG A 90 6.77 3.54 -21.54
C ARG A 90 8.29 3.59 -21.77
N PRO A 91 9.12 3.46 -20.72
CA PRO A 91 10.57 3.62 -20.83
C PRO A 91 11.18 2.69 -21.87
N GLN A 92 12.21 3.21 -22.57
CA GLN A 92 12.99 2.48 -23.55
C GLN A 92 13.54 1.17 -23.00
N LYS A 93 13.55 0.13 -23.85
CA LYS A 93 14.24 -1.14 -23.63
C LYS A 93 15.63 -0.94 -23.05
N TYR A 94 16.07 -1.89 -22.22
CA TYR A 94 17.47 -1.90 -21.80
C TYR A 94 18.33 -2.29 -23.01
N VAL A 95 19.07 -1.30 -23.53
CA VAL A 95 19.91 -1.45 -24.74
C VAL A 95 21.39 -1.51 -24.42
N ARG A 96 21.77 -1.15 -23.19
CA ARG A 96 23.17 -1.11 -22.76
C ARG A 96 23.53 -2.39 -22.01
N ASP A 97 24.58 -3.08 -22.45
CA ASP A 97 25.03 -4.35 -21.84
C ASP A 97 25.20 -4.27 -20.32
N PRO A 98 25.85 -3.26 -19.72
CA PRO A 98 25.98 -3.18 -18.26
C PRO A 98 24.62 -3.09 -17.55
N VAL A 99 23.67 -2.34 -18.12
CA VAL A 99 22.32 -2.19 -17.56
C VAL A 99 21.54 -3.49 -17.69
N ILE A 100 21.64 -4.17 -18.82
CA ILE A 100 21.01 -5.50 -19.02
C ILE A 100 21.52 -6.49 -17.97
N GLN A 101 22.83 -6.49 -17.69
CA GLN A 101 23.40 -7.36 -16.66
C GLN A 101 22.91 -6.99 -15.25
N LEU A 102 22.90 -5.70 -14.90
CA LEU A 102 22.38 -5.24 -13.61
C LEU A 102 20.89 -5.57 -13.43
N ALA A 103 20.08 -5.31 -14.47
CA ALA A 103 18.66 -5.64 -14.48
C ALA A 103 18.40 -7.14 -14.25
N LYS A 104 19.22 -8.02 -14.83
CA LYS A 104 19.14 -9.47 -14.57
C LYS A 104 19.51 -9.82 -13.12
N LEU A 105 20.52 -9.17 -12.56
CA LEU A 105 20.98 -9.42 -11.19
C LEU A 105 19.96 -8.98 -10.13
N VAL A 106 19.14 -7.97 -10.41
CA VAL A 106 18.17 -7.45 -9.43
C VAL A 106 16.85 -8.20 -9.43
N ILE A 107 16.51 -8.95 -10.49
CA ILE A 107 15.28 -9.77 -10.56
C ILE A 107 15.09 -10.66 -9.31
N PRO A 108 16.10 -11.43 -8.86
CA PRO A 108 15.99 -12.20 -7.63
C PRO A 108 15.64 -11.34 -6.40
N ILE A 109 16.19 -10.13 -6.28
CA ILE A 109 15.95 -9.23 -5.14
C ILE A 109 14.46 -8.84 -5.09
N PHE A 110 13.88 -8.44 -6.22
CA PHE A 110 12.44 -8.15 -6.33
C PHE A 110 11.57 -9.36 -6.00
N LYS A 111 11.91 -10.53 -6.56
CA LYS A 111 11.16 -11.77 -6.31
C LYS A 111 11.18 -12.15 -4.83
N LEU A 112 12.35 -12.11 -4.21
CA LEU A 112 12.52 -12.48 -2.80
C LEU A 112 11.79 -11.49 -1.90
N SER A 113 11.94 -10.18 -2.12
CA SER A 113 11.24 -9.14 -1.35
C SER A 113 9.72 -9.35 -1.40
N ARG A 114 9.17 -9.53 -2.61
CA ARG A 114 7.73 -9.77 -2.78
C ARG A 114 7.28 -11.08 -2.13
N ILE A 115 8.05 -12.15 -2.26
CA ILE A 115 7.72 -13.46 -1.67
C ILE A 115 7.75 -13.37 -0.14
N PHE A 116 8.74 -12.68 0.42
CA PHE A 116 8.90 -12.48 1.85
C PHE A 116 7.64 -11.85 2.45
N PHE A 117 7.27 -10.65 1.98
CA PHE A 117 6.07 -9.96 2.48
C PHE A 117 4.78 -10.73 2.17
N LYS A 118 4.66 -11.35 0.99
CA LYS A 118 3.48 -12.17 0.65
C LYS A 118 3.32 -13.38 1.58
N LYS A 119 4.42 -14.01 1.98
CA LYS A 119 4.39 -15.12 2.95
C LYS A 119 3.97 -14.58 4.30
N LEU A 120 4.65 -13.54 4.78
CA LEU A 120 4.40 -12.91 6.08
C LEU A 120 2.96 -12.41 6.20
N SER A 121 2.37 -11.87 5.12
CA SER A 121 0.97 -11.45 5.11
C SER A 121 -0.03 -12.60 5.19
N LYS A 122 0.29 -13.78 4.66
CA LYS A 122 -0.64 -14.91 4.60
C LYS A 122 -0.60 -15.75 5.88
N ARG A 123 0.60 -15.98 6.39
CA ARG A 123 0.89 -16.79 7.58
C ARG A 123 2.17 -16.23 8.19
N GLY A 124 2.35 -16.27 9.51
CA GLY A 124 3.66 -15.96 10.09
C GLY A 124 4.77 -16.82 9.47
N LEU A 125 6.04 -16.52 9.70
CA LEU A 125 7.19 -17.23 9.11
C LEU A 125 7.09 -18.77 9.25
N ASN A 126 6.41 -19.26 10.29
CA ASN A 126 6.21 -20.68 10.61
C ASN A 126 4.85 -21.27 10.17
N ASN A 127 4.14 -20.66 9.22
CA ASN A 127 2.77 -21.06 8.82
C ASN A 127 1.68 -20.92 9.90
N GLU A 128 2.02 -20.45 11.10
CA GLU A 128 1.07 -20.19 12.17
C GLU A 128 0.32 -18.87 11.94
N ARG A 129 -0.93 -18.79 12.42
CA ARG A 129 -1.62 -17.50 12.49
C ARG A 129 -0.89 -16.69 13.55
N LEU A 130 -0.40 -15.51 13.16
CA LEU A 130 0.18 -14.59 14.14
C LEU A 130 -0.89 -14.24 15.19
N PRO A 131 -0.52 -14.19 16.48
CA PRO A 131 -1.47 -13.94 17.55
C PRO A 131 -2.18 -12.61 17.35
N VAL A 132 -3.44 -12.54 17.79
CA VAL A 132 -4.30 -11.35 17.60
C VAL A 132 -3.72 -10.12 18.30
N PHE A 133 -3.05 -10.36 19.43
CA PHE A 133 -2.25 -9.38 20.14
C PHE A 133 -0.80 -9.85 20.06
N THR A 134 0.04 -9.08 19.39
CA THR A 134 1.49 -9.24 19.46
C THR A 134 1.97 -8.54 20.73
N GLU A 135 2.95 -9.09 21.46
CA GLU A 135 3.62 -8.38 22.57
C GLU A 135 4.44 -7.15 22.11
N MET A 136 4.30 -6.75 20.84
CA MET A 136 5.00 -5.64 20.23
C MET A 136 4.47 -4.31 20.75
N CYS A 137 5.38 -3.40 21.10
CA CYS A 137 4.97 -2.03 21.43
C CYS A 137 4.53 -1.27 20.16
N SER A 138 3.80 -0.16 20.34
CA SER A 138 3.30 0.65 19.23
C SER A 138 4.40 1.07 18.24
N ASN A 139 5.60 1.36 18.73
CA ASN A 139 6.74 1.73 17.88
C ASN A 139 7.18 0.56 16.99
N GLN A 140 7.16 -0.67 17.50
CA GLN A 140 7.50 -1.87 16.72
C GLN A 140 6.44 -2.16 15.66
N ILE A 141 5.16 -1.98 15.99
CA ILE A 141 4.05 -2.11 15.03
C ILE A 141 4.20 -1.05 13.93
N GLU A 142 4.49 0.20 14.29
CA GLU A 142 4.67 1.28 13.32
C GLU A 142 5.84 0.99 12.36
N CYS A 143 6.98 0.54 12.87
CA CYS A 143 8.10 0.13 12.02
C CYS A 143 7.72 -1.04 11.11
N LEU A 144 6.98 -2.02 11.63
CA LEU A 144 6.53 -3.17 10.85
C LEU A 144 5.52 -2.76 9.76
N VAL A 145 4.66 -1.78 10.03
CA VAL A 145 3.76 -1.20 9.02
C VAL A 145 4.58 -0.57 7.87
N LYS A 146 5.64 0.17 8.21
CA LYS A 146 6.45 0.93 7.22
C LYS A 146 7.41 0.06 6.41
N CYS A 147 7.87 -1.08 6.93
CA CYS A 147 8.99 -1.80 6.32
C CYS A 147 8.74 -2.26 4.87
N ALA A 148 7.52 -2.67 4.51
CA ALA A 148 7.23 -3.06 3.13
C ALA A 148 7.23 -1.86 2.17
N ALA A 149 6.73 -0.70 2.63
CA ALA A 149 6.73 0.54 1.87
C ALA A 149 8.16 1.01 1.62
N GLU A 150 9.00 0.96 2.66
CA GLU A 150 10.41 1.30 2.58
C GLU A 150 11.20 0.39 1.62
N VAL A 151 10.98 -0.93 1.67
CA VAL A 151 11.58 -1.86 0.69
C VAL A 151 11.04 -1.59 -0.72
N SER A 152 9.75 -1.26 -0.84
CA SER A 152 9.15 -0.94 -2.15
C SER A 152 9.75 0.33 -2.76
N ASP A 153 10.03 1.34 -1.94
CA ASP A 153 10.68 2.58 -2.37
C ASP A 153 12.13 2.35 -2.82
N ASP A 154 12.94 1.60 -2.04
CA ASP A 154 14.30 1.26 -2.45
C ASP A 154 14.32 0.49 -3.79
N LEU A 155 13.36 -0.41 -4.00
CA LEU A 155 13.20 -1.15 -5.25
C LEU A 155 12.77 -0.23 -6.40
N LEU A 156 11.90 0.74 -6.15
CA LEU A 156 11.55 1.77 -7.13
C LEU A 156 12.78 2.59 -7.53
N GLN A 157 13.58 3.04 -6.56
CA GLN A 157 14.82 3.79 -6.83
C GLN A 157 15.80 2.98 -7.66
N LEU A 158 15.90 1.68 -7.41
CA LEU A 158 16.73 0.79 -8.21
C LEU A 158 16.27 0.72 -9.68
N THR A 159 14.95 0.65 -9.93
CA THR A 159 14.40 0.73 -11.29
C THR A 159 14.69 2.08 -11.95
N VAL A 160 14.52 3.18 -11.21
CA VAL A 160 14.84 4.54 -11.70
C VAL A 160 16.31 4.67 -12.08
N HIS A 161 17.21 4.11 -11.28
CA HIS A 161 18.65 4.10 -11.56
C HIS A 161 18.99 3.28 -12.81
N LEU A 162 18.36 2.12 -13.00
CA LEU A 162 18.51 1.34 -14.24
C LEU A 162 18.06 2.15 -15.45
N ASP A 163 16.92 2.84 -15.37
CA ASP A 163 16.39 3.65 -16.46
C ASP A 163 17.30 4.84 -16.80
N PHE A 164 17.83 5.54 -15.80
CA PHE A 164 18.79 6.63 -16.03
C PHE A 164 20.11 6.11 -16.63
N ALA A 165 20.68 5.04 -16.05
CA ALA A 165 21.90 4.43 -16.56
C ALA A 165 21.72 3.88 -18.00
N ASN A 166 20.50 3.51 -18.39
CA ASN A 166 20.17 3.11 -19.75
C ASN A 166 20.14 4.29 -20.73
N ARG A 167 19.63 5.45 -20.29
CA ARG A 167 19.47 6.65 -21.12
C ARG A 167 20.80 7.39 -21.32
N ASP A 168 21.54 7.63 -20.24
CA ASP A 168 22.71 8.50 -20.27
C ASP A 168 23.89 7.94 -19.45
N ARG A 169 25.12 8.08 -19.96
CA ARG A 169 26.31 7.46 -19.34
C ARG A 169 26.80 8.39 -18.23
N GLY A 170 27.02 7.83 -17.04
CA GLY A 170 27.60 8.57 -15.91
C GLY A 170 26.60 9.41 -15.11
N VAL A 171 25.29 9.38 -15.43
CA VAL A 171 24.24 9.98 -14.60
C VAL A 171 24.04 9.22 -13.29
N VAL A 172 24.24 7.90 -13.33
CA VAL A 172 24.22 7.03 -12.16
C VAL A 172 25.56 6.30 -12.05
N THR A 173 26.10 6.29 -10.85
CA THR A 173 27.37 5.68 -10.46
C THR A 173 27.15 4.26 -9.93
N SER A 174 28.20 3.44 -9.96
CA SER A 174 28.16 2.13 -9.30
C SER A 174 27.97 2.23 -7.78
N LEU A 175 28.38 3.35 -7.17
CA LEU A 175 28.24 3.60 -5.75
C LEU A 175 26.77 3.67 -5.33
N GLU A 176 25.94 4.38 -6.09
CA GLU A 176 24.50 4.51 -5.81
C GLU A 176 23.78 3.15 -5.83
N PHE A 177 24.14 2.26 -6.75
CA PHE A 177 23.63 0.88 -6.75
C PHE A 177 24.09 0.07 -5.52
N ILE A 178 25.33 0.25 -5.09
CA ILE A 178 25.87 -0.43 -3.91
C ILE A 178 25.19 0.08 -2.64
N GLU A 179 24.97 1.39 -2.52
CA GLU A 179 24.28 2.00 -1.38
C GLU A 179 22.83 1.51 -1.27
N LEU A 180 22.10 1.47 -2.39
CA LEU A 180 20.74 0.91 -2.42
C LEU A 180 20.72 -0.59 -2.05
N ALA A 181 21.62 -1.39 -2.62
CA ALA A 181 21.72 -2.81 -2.29
C ALA A 181 22.05 -3.03 -0.81
N THR A 182 22.93 -2.19 -0.24
CA THR A 182 23.28 -2.22 1.18
C THR A 182 22.10 -1.84 2.07
N THR A 183 21.34 -0.82 1.68
CA THR A 183 20.13 -0.38 2.39
C THR A 183 19.07 -1.47 2.41
N LEU A 184 18.78 -2.07 1.25
CA LEU A 184 17.86 -3.21 1.13
C LEU A 184 18.28 -4.35 2.04
N LYS A 185 19.57 -4.73 2.03
CA LYS A 185 20.10 -5.78 2.90
C LYS A 185 19.86 -5.45 4.37
N ALA A 186 20.16 -4.24 4.81
CA ALA A 186 19.99 -3.81 6.20
C ALA A 186 18.51 -3.86 6.65
N ARG A 187 17.56 -3.56 5.76
CA ARG A 187 16.12 -3.68 6.06
C ARG A 187 15.72 -5.11 6.37
N PHE A 188 16.25 -6.09 5.64
CA PHE A 188 15.98 -7.52 5.87
C PHE A 188 16.73 -8.12 7.07
N GLU A 189 17.88 -7.56 7.43
CA GLU A 189 18.65 -7.97 8.61
C GLU A 189 18.19 -7.30 9.92
N SER A 190 17.24 -6.36 9.82
CA SER A 190 16.72 -5.65 10.98
C SER A 190 16.11 -6.62 12.00
N PRO A 191 16.43 -6.49 13.31
CA PRO A 191 15.82 -7.28 14.39
C PRO A 191 14.29 -7.16 14.47
N LEU A 192 13.71 -6.18 13.77
CA LEU A 192 12.25 -5.97 13.70
C LEU A 192 11.53 -7.00 12.82
N LEU A 193 12.26 -7.80 12.03
CA LEU A 193 11.72 -8.82 11.12
C LEU A 193 11.98 -10.27 11.57
N LEU A 194 12.64 -10.45 12.72
CA LEU A 194 12.95 -11.74 13.36
C LEU A 194 12.09 -11.94 14.61
#